data_AF-A0AAW4VTR2-F1
#
_entry.id   AF-A0AAW4VTR2-F1
#
_cell.length_a   1.000
_cell.length_b   1.000
_cell.length_c   1.000
_cell.angle_alpha   90.00
_cell.angle_beta   90.00
_cell.angle_gamma   90.00
#
_symmetry.space_group_name_H-M   'P 1'
#
loop_
_entity.id
_entity.type
_entity.pdbx_description
1 polymer ?
#
loop_
_entity_poly.entity_id
_entity_poly.type
_entity_poly.pdbx_seq_one_letter_code
_entity_poly.pdbx_strand_id
1 'polypeptide(L)'
;MLTRGNDYLSRIITSQNGKEYDYRNYDGMKKAYVIWILPQVAKKRDGHVNRINSKLENISGSTIERLESYDKSEQIMVSLNKDHDIKEKYEGSDWL
;
A
#
# COMPACT_ATOMS: atom_id res chain seq x y z
N MET A 1 1.65 -5.40 -8.10
CA MET A 1 1.22 -5.36 -6.67
C MET A 1 0.85 -3.95 -6.23
N LEU A 2 1.62 -2.92 -6.60
CA LEU A 2 1.32 -1.52 -6.29
C LEU A 2 -0.10 -1.12 -6.73
N THR A 3 -0.44 -1.29 -8.00
CA THR A 3 -1.77 -0.92 -8.53
C THR A 3 -2.93 -1.69 -7.88
N ARG A 4 -2.74 -2.98 -7.55
CA ARG A 4 -3.74 -3.78 -6.83
C ARG A 4 -3.91 -3.33 -5.37
N GLY A 5 -2.82 -2.93 -4.72
CA GLY A 5 -2.85 -2.31 -3.40
C GLY A 5 -3.70 -1.05 -3.40
N ASN A 6 -3.53 -0.18 -4.41
CA ASN A 6 -4.31 1.05 -4.54
C ASN A 6 -5.81 0.77 -4.78
N ASP A 7 -6.17 -0.21 -5.61
CA ASP A 7 -7.57 -0.61 -5.81
C ASP A 7 -8.21 -1.07 -4.49
N TYR A 8 -7.53 -1.92 -3.71
CA TYR A 8 -8.03 -2.36 -2.41
C TYR A 8 -8.12 -1.24 -1.38
N LEU A 9 -7.09 -0.39 -1.29
CA LEU A 9 -7.10 0.77 -0.40
C LEU A 9 -8.26 1.71 -0.73
N SER A 10 -8.51 1.99 -2.02
CA SER A 10 -9.63 2.80 -2.48
C SER A 10 -10.98 2.22 -2.06
N ARG A 11 -11.16 0.90 -2.19
CA ARG A 11 -12.39 0.21 -1.74
C ARG A 11 -12.58 0.29 -0.22
N ILE A 12 -11.51 0.13 0.56
CA ILE A 12 -11.57 0.22 2.03
C ILE A 12 -11.94 1.65 2.43
N ILE A 13 -11.28 2.66 1.86
CA ILE A 13 -11.56 4.08 2.14
C ILE A 13 -13.01 4.42 1.80
N THR A 14 -13.46 4.10 0.59
CA THR A 14 -14.84 4.40 0.17
C THR A 14 -15.91 3.67 0.98
N SER A 15 -15.61 2.45 1.47
CA SER A 15 -16.54 1.68 2.31
C SER A 15 -16.84 2.28 3.68
N GLN A 16 -16.03 3.26 4.11
CA GLN A 16 -16.22 4.00 5.36
C GLN A 16 -17.25 5.14 5.24
N ASN A 17 -17.62 5.55 4.03
CA ASN A 17 -18.60 6.62 3.82
C ASN A 17 -19.97 6.23 4.38
N GLY A 18 -20.58 7.13 5.16
CA GLY A 18 -21.83 6.89 5.88
C GLY A 18 -21.69 6.02 7.13
N LYS A 19 -20.46 5.64 7.52
CA LYS A 19 -20.18 4.84 8.73
C LYS A 19 -19.20 5.52 9.67
N GLU A 20 -18.01 5.86 9.15
CA GLU A 20 -16.93 6.50 9.91
C GLU A 20 -16.81 7.99 9.58
N TYR A 21 -17.14 8.36 8.34
CA TYR A 21 -17.15 9.73 7.86
C TYR A 21 -18.36 9.96 6.94
N ASP A 22 -18.72 11.21 6.72
CA ASP A 22 -19.72 11.62 5.73
C ASP A 22 -19.03 12.37 4.58
N TYR A 23 -19.55 12.31 3.37
CA TYR A 23 -18.96 12.97 2.20
C TYR A 23 -18.84 14.50 2.35
N ARG A 24 -19.51 15.09 3.36
CA ARG A 24 -19.41 16.50 3.75
C ARG A 24 -18.31 16.78 4.78
N ASN A 25 -17.85 15.76 5.52
CA ASN A 25 -16.79 15.87 6.52
C ASN A 25 -15.89 14.61 6.53
N TYR A 26 -14.70 14.77 5.95
CA TYR A 26 -13.70 13.71 5.80
C TYR A 26 -12.79 13.52 7.03
N ASP A 27 -12.91 14.35 8.06
CA ASP A 27 -12.04 14.30 9.24
C ASP A 27 -12.16 12.97 9.99
N GLY A 28 -13.36 12.34 9.97
CA GLY A 28 -13.60 11.02 10.56
C GLY A 28 -13.01 9.85 9.78
N MET A 29 -12.46 10.07 8.57
CA MET A 29 -11.95 8.99 7.73
C MET A 29 -10.68 8.38 8.34
N LYS A 30 -10.75 7.09 8.63
CA LYS A 30 -9.66 6.28 9.17
C LYS A 30 -8.68 5.89 8.06
N LYS A 31 -7.40 5.82 8.41
CA LYS A 31 -6.33 5.36 7.52
C LYS A 31 -6.52 3.89 7.16
N ALA A 32 -6.47 3.58 5.86
CA ALA A 32 -6.57 2.22 5.35
C ALA A 32 -5.19 1.59 5.14
N TYR A 33 -5.09 0.28 5.38
CA TYR A 33 -3.85 -0.48 5.23
C TYR A 33 -4.05 -1.69 4.34
N VAL A 34 -3.05 -1.98 3.50
CA VAL A 34 -2.94 -3.25 2.79
C VAL A 34 -1.54 -3.81 3.02
N ILE A 35 -1.46 -5.06 3.48
CA ILE A 35 -0.20 -5.77 3.72
C ILE A 35 -0.10 -6.92 2.72
N TRP A 36 0.96 -6.91 1.91
CA TRP A 36 1.31 -7.99 1.00
C TRP A 36 2.40 -8.84 1.62
N ILE A 37 2.15 -10.15 1.72
CA ILE A 37 3.18 -11.13 2.08
C ILE A 37 3.53 -11.89 0.81
N LEU A 38 4.76 -11.75 0.35
CA LEU A 38 5.28 -12.42 -0.84
C LEU A 38 6.18 -13.56 -0.37
N PRO A 39 5.70 -14.81 -0.33
CA PRO A 39 6.45 -15.93 0.23
C PRO A 39 7.64 -16.40 -0.64
N GLN A 40 7.70 -15.92 -1.89
CA GLN A 40 8.61 -16.41 -2.93
C GLN A 40 9.16 -15.23 -3.74
N VAL A 41 10.18 -14.57 -3.21
CA VAL A 41 10.92 -13.49 -3.88
C VAL A 41 12.34 -13.94 -4.22
N ALA A 42 12.99 -13.29 -5.19
CA ALA A 42 14.41 -13.51 -5.42
C ALA A 42 15.23 -13.31 -4.12
N LYS A 43 16.24 -14.15 -3.86
CA LYS A 43 17.03 -14.14 -2.60
C LYS A 43 17.57 -12.75 -2.23
N LYS A 44 17.91 -11.92 -3.23
CA LYS A 44 18.34 -10.53 -3.05
C LYS A 44 17.30 -9.59 -2.42
N ARG A 45 16.03 -10.00 -2.35
CA ARG A 45 14.91 -9.26 -1.75
C ARG A 45 14.37 -9.95 -0.49
N ASP A 46 14.97 -11.05 -0.07
CA ASP A 46 14.54 -11.76 1.13
C ASP A 46 14.71 -10.87 2.37
N GLY A 47 13.71 -10.91 3.26
CA GLY A 47 13.65 -10.05 4.44
C GLY A 47 13.32 -8.57 4.16
N HIS A 48 13.13 -8.16 2.89
CA HIS A 48 12.81 -6.76 2.60
C HIS A 48 11.38 -6.43 3.03
N VAL A 49 11.23 -5.31 3.73
CA VAL A 49 9.94 -4.68 4.05
C VAL A 49 9.90 -3.30 3.41
N ASN A 50 8.97 -3.10 2.49
CA ASN A 50 8.80 -1.82 1.80
C ASN A 50 7.47 -1.19 2.22
N ARG A 51 7.50 0.11 2.51
CA ARG A 51 6.32 0.93 2.76
C ARG A 51 6.09 1.84 1.56
N ILE A 52 4.86 1.88 1.07
CA ILE A 52 4.37 2.88 0.13
C ILE A 52 3.26 3.66 0.81
N ASN A 53 3.43 4.96 0.93
CA ASN A 53 2.49 5.87 1.59
C ASN A 53 2.41 7.20 0.82
N SER A 54 1.44 8.03 1.22
CA SER A 54 1.31 9.39 0.71
C SER A 54 2.20 10.36 1.50
N LYS A 55 2.75 11.35 0.81
CA LYS A 55 3.53 12.44 1.40
C LYS A 55 3.11 13.75 0.73
N LEU A 56 2.92 14.80 1.53
CA LEU A 56 2.71 16.15 1.03
C LEU A 56 4.07 16.78 0.67
N GLU A 57 4.21 17.23 -0.57
CA GLU A 57 5.36 18.00 -1.03
C GLU A 57 4.88 19.31 -1.66
N ASN A 58 5.36 20.44 -1.14
CA ASN A 58 5.02 21.77 -1.66
C ASN A 58 5.91 22.07 -2.86
N ILE A 59 5.34 22.05 -4.07
CA ILE A 59 6.03 22.45 -5.31
C ILE A 59 6.16 23.99 -5.40
N SER A 60 5.19 24.71 -4.83
CA SER A 60 5.23 26.16 -4.64
C SER A 60 4.36 26.53 -3.43
N GLY A 61 4.71 27.61 -2.74
CA GLY A 61 4.05 28.03 -1.49
C GLY A 61 4.49 27.22 -0.26
N SER A 62 3.72 27.33 0.81
CA SER A 62 4.07 26.80 2.14
C SER A 62 2.88 26.22 2.90
N THR A 63 2.05 25.42 2.22
CA THR A 63 0.88 24.79 2.84
C THR A 63 1.32 23.88 3.99
N ILE A 64 0.65 24.01 5.13
CA ILE A 64 0.80 23.13 6.30
C ILE A 64 -0.56 22.49 6.57
N GLU A 65 -0.66 21.21 6.25
CA GLU A 65 -1.83 20.39 6.57
C GLU A 65 -1.49 19.39 7.67
N ARG A 66 -2.49 19.01 8.46
CA ARG A 66 -2.32 17.90 9.40
C ARG A 66 -2.08 16.62 8.59
N LEU A 67 -1.19 15.76 9.09
CA LEU A 67 -0.85 14.49 8.43
C LEU A 67 -2.11 13.66 8.15
N GLU A 68 -3.01 13.59 9.13
CA GLU A 68 -4.28 12.88 9.07
C GLU A 68 -5.23 13.37 7.96
N SER A 69 -5.06 14.60 7.45
CA SER A 69 -5.91 15.15 6.38
C SER A 69 -5.62 14.49 5.02
N TYR A 70 -4.38 14.11 4.75
CA TYR A 70 -3.96 13.59 3.44
C TYR A 70 -3.40 12.16 3.47
N ASP A 71 -2.84 11.72 4.61
CA ASP A 71 -2.28 10.38 4.77
C ASP A 71 -3.38 9.36 5.11
N LYS A 72 -4.17 9.00 4.10
CA LYS A 72 -5.34 8.11 4.27
C LYS A 72 -5.10 6.65 3.89
N SER A 73 -3.92 6.32 3.37
CA SER A 73 -3.64 4.97 2.88
C SER A 73 -2.17 4.58 3.01
N GLU A 74 -1.92 3.32 3.33
CA GLU A 74 -0.56 2.78 3.39
C GLU A 74 -0.52 1.32 2.91
N GLN A 75 0.45 1.05 2.03
CA GLN A 75 0.73 -0.30 1.56
C GLN A 75 2.06 -0.77 2.13
N ILE A 76 2.05 -1.94 2.75
CA ILE A 76 3.24 -2.60 3.29
C ILE A 76 3.49 -3.86 2.47
N MET A 77 4.73 -4.08 2.04
CA MET A 77 5.13 -5.25 1.27
C MET A 77 6.25 -5.98 1.97
N VAL A 78 5.96 -7.18 2.46
CA VAL A 78 6.88 -8.09 3.14
C VAL A 78 7.33 -9.16 2.16
N SER A 79 8.64 -9.23 1.93
CA SER A 79 9.27 -10.11 0.96
C SER A 79 9.99 -11.24 1.70
N LEU A 80 9.62 -12.48 1.41
CA LEU A 80 10.17 -13.70 2.00
C LEU A 80 10.69 -14.61 0.88
N ASN A 81 11.80 -15.28 1.13
CA ASN A 81 12.31 -16.36 0.32
C ASN A 81 12.34 -17.62 1.19
N LYS A 82 11.24 -18.37 1.19
CA LYS A 82 11.30 -19.75 1.68
C LYS A 82 12.04 -20.58 0.62
N ASP A 83 12.91 -21.49 1.06
CA ASP A 83 13.57 -22.48 0.21
C ASP A 83 12.50 -23.30 -0.54
N HIS A 84 12.12 -22.84 -1.71
CA HIS A 84 11.19 -23.48 -2.61
C HIS A 84 11.97 -23.88 -3.86
N ASP A 85 11.72 -25.09 -4.36
CA ASP A 85 12.26 -25.53 -5.64
C ASP A 85 11.65 -24.62 -6.74
N ILE A 86 12.46 -23.72 -7.29
CA ILE A 86 12.04 -22.63 -8.20
C ILE A 86 11.31 -23.17 -9.44
N LYS A 87 11.52 -24.46 -9.73
CA LYS A 87 10.89 -25.20 -10.83
C LYS A 87 9.37 -25.33 -10.73
N GLU A 88 8.76 -25.13 -9.56
CA GLU A 88 7.32 -25.40 -9.37
C GLU A 88 6.37 -24.23 -9.68
N LYS A 89 6.84 -23.00 -9.97
CA LYS A 89 5.89 -21.87 -10.08
C LYS A 89 6.05 -20.88 -11.22
N TYR A 90 7.26 -20.74 -11.77
CA TYR A 90 7.51 -19.77 -12.85
C TYR A 90 8.37 -20.39 -13.94
N GLU A 91 7.84 -21.42 -14.62
CA GLU A 91 8.20 -21.61 -16.02
C GLU A 91 7.63 -20.42 -16.81
N GLY A 92 8.45 -19.38 -16.96
CA GLY A 92 8.23 -18.32 -17.94
C GLY A 92 7.41 -17.12 -17.48
N SER A 93 8.02 -16.22 -16.70
CA SER A 93 7.74 -14.77 -16.83
C SER A 93 8.76 -13.93 -16.05
N ASP A 94 10.00 -13.96 -16.52
CA ASP A 94 10.97 -12.90 -16.25
C ASP A 94 10.65 -11.70 -17.16
N TRP A 95 9.79 -10.78 -16.74
CA TRP A 95 9.75 -9.40 -17.28
C TRP A 95 9.12 -8.42 -16.26
N LEU A 96 9.99 -7.75 -15.50
CA LEU A 96 10.02 -6.31 -15.14
C LEU A 96 11.06 -6.04 -14.04
#